data_AF-A0A7Y7BFH2-F1
#
_entry.id   AF-A0A7Y7BFH2-F1
#
_cell.length_a   1.000
_cell.length_b   1.000
_cell.length_c   1.000
_cell.angle_alpha   90.00
_cell.angle_beta   90.00
_cell.angle_gamma   90.00
#
_symmetry.space_group_name_H-M   'P 1'
#
loop_
_entity.id
_entity.type
_entity.pdbx_description
1 polymer ?
#
loop_
_entity_poly.entity_id
_entity_poly.type
_entity_poly.pdbx_seq_one_letter_code
_entity_poly.pdbx_strand_id
1 'polypeptide(L)'
;MKAAVTTQYGAPEVIQIQDVPKPEIKPNEVLIKVKAAAVNSGDVRIRGLRAGGITPYIMKLIFGWNRPGNGIQGLMFSGVIEEVGAEV
;
A
#
# COMPACT_ATOMS: atom_id res chain seq x y z
N MET A 1 11.57 -1.80 -8.71
CA MET A 1 11.84 -1.37 -7.32
C MET A 1 11.36 -2.44 -6.34
N LYS A 2 11.84 -2.46 -5.10
CA LYS A 2 11.30 -3.36 -4.06
C LYS A 2 10.11 -2.70 -3.37
N ALA A 3 9.07 -3.49 -3.07
CA ALA A 3 7.90 -3.02 -2.33
C ALA A 3 7.39 -4.09 -1.36
N ALA A 4 6.77 -3.66 -0.26
CA ALA A 4 6.06 -4.53 0.66
C ALA A 4 4.63 -4.79 0.13
N VAL A 5 4.39 -6.00 -0.38
CA VAL A 5 3.14 -6.40 -1.03
C VAL A 5 2.33 -7.29 -0.11
N THR A 6 1.08 -6.89 0.16
CA THR A 6 0.07 -7.71 0.84
C THR A 6 -0.56 -8.67 -0.17
N THR A 7 -0.20 -9.95 -0.10
CA THR A 7 -0.65 -10.95 -1.08
C THR A 7 -2.07 -11.44 -0.83
N GLN A 8 -2.53 -11.39 0.43
CA GLN A 8 -3.86 -11.78 0.88
C GLN A 8 -4.19 -11.14 2.23
N TYR A 9 -5.45 -11.21 2.65
CA TYR A 9 -5.81 -10.90 4.04
C TYR A 9 -5.21 -11.94 5.00
N GLY A 10 -4.82 -11.50 6.21
CA GLY A 10 -4.30 -12.39 7.23
C GLY A 10 -3.33 -11.74 8.21
N ALA A 11 -2.52 -12.58 8.85
CA ALA A 11 -1.45 -12.18 9.78
C ALA A 11 -0.28 -11.47 9.06
N PRO A 12 0.69 -10.86 9.76
CA PRO A 12 1.73 -10.03 9.12
C PRO A 12 2.56 -10.74 8.04
N GLU A 13 2.66 -12.06 8.08
CA GLU A 13 3.45 -12.90 7.18
C GLU A 13 2.95 -12.88 5.73
N VAL A 14 1.73 -12.39 5.49
CA VAL A 14 1.17 -12.17 4.15
C VAL A 14 1.77 -10.94 3.46
N ILE A 15 2.55 -10.13 4.18
CA ILE A 15 3.33 -9.02 3.62
C ILE A 15 4.68 -9.58 3.16
N GLN A 16 4.96 -9.47 1.87
CA GLN A 16 6.18 -9.97 1.27
C GLN A 16 6.91 -8.85 0.53
N ILE A 17 8.23 -8.80 0.67
CA ILE A 17 9.05 -7.90 -0.13
C ILE A 17 9.19 -8.52 -1.53
N GLN A 18 8.69 -7.81 -2.54
CA GLN A 18 8.73 -8.25 -3.93
C GLN A 18 9.38 -7.19 -4.80
N ASP A 19 10.04 -7.62 -5.88
CA ASP A 19 10.47 -6.73 -6.96
C ASP A 19 9.26 -6.45 -7.88
N VAL A 20 8.93 -5.17 -8.04
CA VAL A 20 7.82 -4.67 -8.84
C VAL A 20 8.33 -3.62 -9.84
N PRO A 21 7.60 -3.35 -10.94
CA PRO A 21 7.97 -2.26 -11.86
C PRO A 21 8.11 -0.93 -11.12
N LYS A 22 9.05 -0.08 -11.57
CA LYS A 22 9.13 1.30 -11.09
C LYS A 22 7.90 2.06 -11.66
N PRO A 23 7.17 2.83 -10.84
CA PRO A 23 6.06 3.63 -11.36
C PRO A 23 6.53 4.65 -12.39
N GLU A 24 5.74 4.86 -13.43
CA GLU A 24 5.88 5.96 -14.38
C GLU A 24 5.02 7.13 -13.91
N ILE A 25 5.56 8.36 -13.99
CA ILE A 25 4.85 9.57 -13.56
C ILE A 25 4.16 10.26 -14.72
N LYS A 26 3.04 10.93 -14.41
CA LYS A 26 2.38 11.88 -15.33
C LYS A 26 3.07 13.24 -15.30
N PRO A 27 2.79 14.13 -16.27
CA PRO A 27 3.38 15.48 -16.31
C PRO A 27 3.15 16.31 -15.04
N ASN A 28 2.06 16.09 -14.32
CA ASN A 28 1.70 16.84 -13.11
C ASN A 28 2.00 16.08 -11.80
N GLU A 29 2.87 15.07 -11.84
CA GLU A 29 3.21 14.23 -10.69
C GLU A 29 4.71 14.30 -10.38
N VAL A 30 5.09 13.89 -9.17
CA VAL A 30 6.49 13.68 -8.78
C VAL A 30 6.69 12.22 -8.37
N LEU A 31 7.86 11.68 -8.68
CA LEU A 31 8.27 10.39 -8.16
C LEU A 31 9.13 10.58 -6.92
N ILE A 32 8.77 9.91 -5.84
CA ILE A 32 9.49 10.01 -4.58
C ILE A 32 10.23 8.70 -4.29
N LYS A 33 11.54 8.80 -4.09
CA LYS A 33 12.34 7.71 -3.53
C LYS A 33 12.14 7.68 -2.02
N VAL A 34 11.24 6.78 -1.59
CA VAL A 34 10.91 6.56 -0.17
C VAL A 34 12.16 6.12 0.60
N LYS A 35 12.43 6.80 1.72
CA LYS A 35 13.51 6.49 2.68
C LYS A 35 12.97 5.82 3.93
N ALA A 36 11.79 6.23 4.40
CA ALA A 36 11.09 5.62 5.50
C ALA A 36 9.59 5.70 5.29
N ALA A 37 8.85 4.71 5.82
CA ALA A 37 7.40 4.68 5.83
C ALA A 37 6.90 4.36 7.25
N ALA A 38 5.77 4.93 7.63
CA ALA A 38 5.17 4.68 8.94
C ALA A 38 4.37 3.38 8.93
N VAL A 39 4.43 2.61 10.02
CA VAL A 39 3.55 1.46 10.25
C VAL A 39 2.30 1.95 10.97
N ASN A 40 1.13 1.82 10.33
CA ASN A 40 -0.12 2.32 10.90
C ASN A 40 -1.04 1.19 11.36
N SER A 41 -1.78 1.45 12.44
CA SER A 41 -2.81 0.51 12.93
C SER A 41 -3.97 0.32 11.94
N GLY A 42 -4.21 1.30 11.05
CA GLY A 42 -5.20 1.20 9.97
C GLY A 42 -4.83 0.10 8.99
N ASP A 43 -3.59 0.09 8.50
CA ASP A 43 -3.06 -0.92 7.58
C ASP A 43 -3.17 -2.33 8.19
N VAL A 44 -2.87 -2.45 9.50
CA VAL A 44 -3.00 -3.71 10.25
C VAL A 44 -4.45 -4.19 10.33
N ARG A 45 -5.40 -3.28 10.59
CA ARG A 45 -6.83 -3.62 10.69
C ARG A 45 -7.41 -4.06 9.35
N ILE A 46 -7.07 -3.35 8.27
CA ILE A 46 -7.51 -3.68 6.91
C ILE A 46 -6.92 -5.02 6.48
N ARG A 47 -5.60 -5.19 6.55
CA ARG A 47 -4.92 -6.44 6.20
C ARG A 47 -5.42 -7.63 7.03
N GLY A 48 -5.59 -7.43 8.33
CA GLY A 48 -5.96 -8.50 9.25
C GLY A 48 -7.46 -8.80 9.29
N LEU A 49 -8.31 -7.95 8.69
CA LEU A 49 -9.77 -7.98 8.82
C LEU A 49 -10.23 -8.15 10.28
N ARG A 50 -9.51 -7.51 11.20
CA ARG A 50 -9.73 -7.63 12.65
C ARG A 50 -10.88 -6.70 13.08
N ALA A 51 -12.09 -7.10 12.76
CA ALA A 51 -13.33 -6.42 13.14
C ALA A 51 -14.43 -7.44 13.50
N GLY A 52 -15.36 -7.04 14.37
CA GLY A 52 -16.49 -7.88 14.77
C GLY A 52 -17.68 -7.79 13.80
N GLY A 53 -18.61 -8.74 13.93
CA GLY A 53 -19.88 -8.72 13.20
C GLY A 53 -19.71 -8.76 11.68
N ILE A 54 -20.49 -7.94 10.97
CA ILE A 54 -20.50 -7.87 9.50
C ILE A 54 -19.34 -7.02 8.92
N THR A 55 -18.60 -6.31 9.78
CA THR A 55 -17.57 -5.35 9.35
C THR A 55 -16.48 -5.97 8.46
N PRO A 56 -15.96 -7.19 8.70
CA PRO A 56 -14.99 -7.81 7.78
C PRO A 56 -15.50 -7.97 6.35
N TYR A 57 -16.79 -8.28 6.16
CA TYR A 57 -17.41 -8.39 4.83
C TYR A 57 -17.55 -7.03 4.17
N ILE A 58 -17.93 -6.00 4.94
CA ILE A 58 -17.97 -4.62 4.46
C ILE A 58 -16.56 -4.17 4.03
N MET A 59 -15.53 -4.47 4.83
CA MET A 59 -14.15 -4.14 4.50
C MET A 59 -13.70 -4.84 3.21
N LYS A 60 -14.09 -6.11 2.99
CA LYS A 60 -13.83 -6.80 1.71
C LYS A 60 -14.53 -6.15 0.51
N LEU A 61 -15.73 -5.59 0.69
CA LEU A 61 -16.40 -4.86 -0.38
C LEU A 61 -15.70 -3.54 -0.71
N ILE A 62 -15.19 -2.83 0.29
CA ILE A 62 -14.52 -1.53 0.11
C ILE A 62 -13.10 -1.70 -0.41
N PHE A 63 -12.33 -2.62 0.18
CA PHE A 63 -10.90 -2.77 -0.09
C PHE A 63 -10.56 -3.89 -1.07
N GLY A 64 -11.51 -4.78 -1.41
CA GLY A 64 -11.28 -5.90 -2.32
C GLY A 64 -11.51 -7.26 -1.65
N TRP A 65 -11.98 -8.25 -2.41
CA TRP A 65 -12.53 -9.47 -1.81
C TRP A 65 -11.47 -10.43 -1.24
N ASN A 66 -10.41 -10.71 -2.00
CA ASN A 66 -9.36 -11.67 -1.64
C ASN A 66 -8.15 -11.01 -0.97
N ARG A 67 -7.89 -9.75 -1.31
CA ARG A 67 -6.80 -8.91 -0.80
C ARG A 67 -7.18 -7.44 -0.99
N PRO A 68 -6.50 -6.50 -0.32
CA PRO A 68 -6.59 -5.09 -0.69
C PRO A 68 -6.31 -4.90 -2.19
N GLY A 69 -7.11 -4.09 -2.87
CA GLY A 69 -7.02 -3.85 -4.31
C GLY A 69 -5.64 -3.34 -4.68
N ASN A 70 -5.15 -2.35 -3.92
CA ASN A 70 -3.76 -1.94 -3.90
C ASN A 70 -2.96 -2.84 -2.94
N GLY A 71 -2.17 -3.75 -3.50
CA GLY A 71 -1.34 -4.67 -2.72
C GLY A 71 -0.16 -3.98 -2.01
N ILE A 72 0.28 -2.82 -2.52
CA ILE A 72 1.31 -1.99 -1.90
C ILE A 72 0.59 -0.93 -1.06
N GLN A 73 0.62 -1.10 0.26
CA GLN A 73 -0.02 -0.20 1.22
C GLN A 73 0.99 0.82 1.77
N GLY A 74 0.48 1.85 2.46
CA GLY A 74 1.29 2.88 3.12
C GLY A 74 0.69 4.26 2.91
N LEU A 75 0.32 4.92 4.01
CA LEU A 75 -0.31 6.25 3.98
C LEU A 75 0.66 7.39 4.25
N MET A 76 1.77 7.13 4.92
CA MET A 76 2.73 8.15 5.35
C MET A 76 4.15 7.67 5.09
N PHE A 77 4.96 8.56 4.50
CA PHE A 77 6.35 8.30 4.18
C PHE A 77 7.19 9.58 4.25
N SER A 78 8.51 9.42 4.30
CA SER A 78 9.49 10.46 4.02
C SER A 78 10.46 9.97 2.95
N GLY A 79 10.95 10.87 2.12
CA GLY A 79 11.79 10.53 0.98
C GLY A 79 12.35 11.76 0.30
N VAL A 80 13.00 11.53 -0.84
CA VAL A 80 13.52 12.58 -1.71
C VAL A 80 12.83 12.50 -3.06
N ILE A 81 12.66 13.64 -3.71
CA ILE A 81 12.17 13.69 -5.09
C ILE A 81 13.24 13.01 -5.96
N GLU A 82 12.82 11.98 -6.69
CA GLU A 82 13.66 11.26 -7.66
C GLU A 82 13.39 11.73 -9.09
N GLU A 83 12.16 12.11 -9.39
CA GLU A 83 11.74 12.59 -10.72
C GLU A 83 10.61 13.60 -10.59
N VAL A 84 10.53 14.55 -11.52
CA VAL A 84 9.54 15.63 -11.56
C VAL A 84 8.92 15.66 -12.95
N GLY A 85 7.59 15.66 -13.02
CA GLY A 85 6.86 15.78 -14.28
C GLY A 85 7.00 17.18 -14.89
N ALA A 86 6.80 17.28 -16.20
CA ALA A 86 7.04 18.52 -16.96
C ALA A 86 6.15 19.72 -16.58
N GLU A 87 5.06 19.50 -15.85
CA GLU A 87 4.09 20.51 -15.44
C GLU A 87 4.10 20.79 -13.92
N VAL A 88 5.14 20.33 -13.21
CA VAL A 88 5.33 20.54 -11.76
C VAL A 88 6.38 21.60 -11.47
#